data_AF-A4P0K9-F1
#
_entry.id   AF-A4P0K9-F1
#
_cell.length_a   1.000
_cell.length_b   1.000
_cell.length_c   1.000
_cell.angle_alpha   90.00
_cell.angle_beta   90.00
_cell.angle_gamma   90.00
#
_symmetry.space_group_name_H-M   'P 1'
#
loop_
_entity.id
_entity.type
_entity.pdbx_description
1 polymer ?
#
loop_
_entity_poly.entity_id
_entity_poly.type
_entity_poly.pdbx_seq_one_letter_code
_entity_poly.pdbx_strand_id
1 'polypeptide(L)'
;MKNELICYKQMPVWTKDNLPQMFQEKHNTKVGTWGKLTVLKGNLKFYELTENGDVAAEHIFTPESDIPFVEPQAWHRVEALSDDLECTLGFYCKKKIISVKNTT
;
A
#
# COMPACT_ATOMS: atom_id res chain seq x y z
N MET A 1 -17.07 -8.24 -5.22
CA MET A 1 -16.57 -7.40 -4.10
C MET A 1 -15.74 -6.18 -4.55
N LYS A 2 -14.97 -6.20 -5.67
CA LYS A 2 -14.19 -5.04 -6.15
C LYS A 2 -14.99 -3.75 -6.45
N ASN A 3 -16.30 -3.83 -6.71
CA ASN A 3 -17.15 -2.67 -7.09
C ASN A 3 -17.61 -1.78 -5.92
N GLU A 4 -17.19 -2.04 -4.67
CA GLU A 4 -17.64 -1.27 -3.50
C GLU A 4 -16.59 -0.32 -2.92
N LEU A 5 -15.32 -0.46 -3.34
CA LEU A 5 -14.22 0.33 -2.81
C LEU A 5 -14.03 1.60 -3.64
N ILE A 6 -13.96 2.74 -2.95
CA ILE A 6 -13.75 4.06 -3.53
C ILE A 6 -12.43 4.61 -2.98
N CYS A 7 -11.58 5.11 -3.88
CA CYS A 7 -10.36 5.80 -3.51
C CYS A 7 -10.74 7.14 -2.86
N TYR A 8 -10.30 7.36 -1.62
CA TYR A 8 -10.56 8.61 -0.90
C TYR A 8 -9.29 9.42 -0.67
N LYS A 9 -8.10 8.83 -0.89
CA LYS A 9 -6.82 9.53 -0.82
C LYS A 9 -5.83 8.86 -1.77
N GLN A 10 -5.23 9.64 -2.64
CA GLN A 10 -4.18 9.20 -3.56
C GLN A 10 -2.87 9.88 -3.16
N MET A 11 -1.81 9.10 -2.96
CA MET A 11 -0.48 9.62 -2.72
C MET A 11 0.20 9.99 -4.04
N PRO A 12 1.14 10.97 -4.04
CA PRO A 12 1.97 11.27 -5.21
C PRO A 12 2.84 10.07 -5.59
N VAL A 13 3.51 10.18 -6.73
CA VAL A 13 4.55 9.22 -7.12
C VAL A 13 5.70 9.29 -6.14
N TRP A 14 6.13 8.13 -5.66
CA TRP A 14 7.32 7.95 -4.87
C TRP A 14 8.43 7.28 -5.67
N THR A 15 9.64 7.76 -5.48
CA THR A 15 10.88 7.15 -5.95
C THR A 15 11.62 6.50 -4.80
N LYS A 16 12.72 5.81 -5.07
CA LYS A 16 13.61 5.28 -4.03
C LYS A 16 13.99 6.32 -2.96
N ASP A 17 14.30 7.54 -3.38
CA ASP A 17 14.83 8.58 -2.49
C ASP A 17 13.77 9.27 -1.63
N ASN A 18 12.50 9.25 -2.06
CA ASN A 18 11.42 9.97 -1.38
C ASN A 18 10.27 9.08 -0.88
N LEU A 19 10.40 7.76 -1.02
CA LEU A 19 9.49 6.79 -0.40
C LEU A 19 9.47 7.01 1.11
N PRO A 20 8.36 7.43 1.73
CA PRO A 20 8.37 7.84 3.12
C PRO A 20 8.76 6.68 4.06
N GLN A 21 9.67 6.96 5.00
CA GLN A 21 10.23 5.98 5.93
C GLN A 21 9.17 5.16 6.68
N MET A 22 8.04 5.79 7.06
CA MET A 22 6.93 5.10 7.72
C MET A 22 6.39 3.89 6.94
N PHE A 23 6.41 3.93 5.60
CA PHE A 23 5.98 2.79 4.78
C PHE A 23 7.07 1.73 4.63
N GLN A 24 8.33 2.08 4.93
CA GLN A 24 9.47 1.17 4.93
C GLN A 24 9.64 0.42 6.26
N GLU A 25 8.94 0.86 7.29
CA GLU A 25 8.88 0.23 8.61
C GLU A 25 7.57 -0.55 8.78
N LYS A 26 7.50 -1.42 9.80
CA LYS A 26 6.28 -2.20 10.10
C LYS A 26 5.11 -1.28 10.40
N HIS A 27 4.05 -1.38 9.59
CA HIS A 27 2.81 -0.64 9.80
C HIS A 27 1.61 -1.44 9.27
N ASN A 28 0.41 -0.91 9.48
CA ASN A 28 -0.81 -1.40 8.85
C ASN A 28 -1.76 -0.24 8.54
N THR A 29 -2.82 -0.52 7.78
CA THR A 29 -3.90 0.43 7.54
C THR A 29 -4.99 0.28 8.60
N LYS A 30 -5.68 1.38 8.95
CA LYS A 30 -6.83 1.36 9.88
C LYS A 30 -7.95 0.44 9.38
N VAL A 31 -8.79 -0.06 10.30
CA VAL A 31 -10.02 -0.80 9.98
C VAL A 31 -10.82 -0.07 8.89
N GLY A 32 -11.29 -0.84 7.89
CA GLY A 32 -12.06 -0.31 6.76
C GLY A 32 -11.24 0.51 5.75
N THR A 33 -9.90 0.43 5.78
CA THR A 33 -9.02 1.06 4.79
C THR A 33 -8.18 0.00 4.08
N TRP A 34 -8.35 -0.08 2.76
CA TRP A 34 -7.53 -0.90 1.88
C TRP A 34 -6.45 -0.05 1.23
N GLY A 35 -5.24 -0.60 1.10
CA GLY A 35 -4.15 0.02 0.34
C GLY A 35 -4.09 -0.57 -1.07
N LYS A 36 -3.92 0.26 -2.10
CA LYS A 36 -3.62 -0.19 -3.46
C LYS A 36 -2.26 0.35 -3.87
N LEU A 37 -1.27 -0.53 -3.89
CA LEU A 37 0.04 -0.24 -4.46
C LEU A 37 -0.01 -0.40 -5.97
N THR A 38 0.65 0.51 -6.68
CA THR A 38 0.88 0.43 -8.11
C THR A 38 2.35 0.75 -8.37
N VAL A 39 3.07 -0.16 -9.00
CA VAL A 39 4.43 0.10 -9.51
C VAL A 39 4.29 0.68 -10.91
N LEU A 40 4.95 1.80 -11.17
CA LEU A 40 4.97 2.49 -12.45
C LEU A 40 6.28 2.21 -13.21
N LYS A 41 7.37 2.05 -12.47
CA LYS A 41 8.70 1.73 -12.98
C LYS A 41 9.52 0.99 -11.94
N GLY A 42 10.48 0.17 -12.38
CA GLY A 42 11.41 -0.52 -11.50
C GLY A 42 10.78 -1.66 -10.73
N ASN A 43 11.33 -1.95 -9.54
CA ASN A 43 10.95 -3.08 -8.71
C ASN A 43 10.70 -2.63 -7.27
N LEU A 44 9.54 -2.98 -6.72
CA LEU A 44 9.18 -2.77 -5.32
C LEU A 44 9.20 -4.11 -4.60
N LYS A 45 9.86 -4.19 -3.44
CA LYS A 45 9.76 -5.33 -2.56
C LYS A 45 8.70 -5.07 -1.49
N PHE A 46 7.78 -6.02 -1.33
CA PHE A 46 6.72 -5.98 -0.33
C PHE A 46 6.91 -7.12 0.66
N TYR A 47 6.80 -6.82 1.95
CA TYR A 47 6.93 -7.78 3.03
C TYR A 47 5.60 -7.90 3.75
N GLU A 48 5.04 -9.10 3.79
CA GLU A 48 3.98 -9.45 4.72
C GLU A 48 4.61 -9.77 6.07
N LEU A 49 4.07 -9.18 7.13
CA LEU A 49 4.63 -9.28 8.47
C LEU A 49 3.62 -9.89 9.44
N THR A 50 4.12 -10.57 10.46
CA THR A 50 3.34 -10.90 11.65
C THR A 50 3.15 -9.64 12.52
N GLU A 51 2.26 -9.71 13.51
CA GLU A 51 2.11 -8.64 14.50
C GLU A 51 3.41 -8.38 15.28
N ASN A 52 4.24 -9.39 15.50
CA ASN A 52 5.54 -9.25 16.14
C ASN A 52 6.60 -8.62 15.21
N GLY A 53 6.35 -8.59 13.90
CA GLY A 53 7.24 -8.03 12.89
C GLY A 53 8.10 -9.05 12.16
N ASP A 54 7.86 -10.34 12.38
CA ASP A 54 8.53 -11.41 11.62
C ASP A 54 8.04 -11.41 10.18
N VAL A 55 8.92 -11.70 9.23
CA VAL A 55 8.56 -11.80 7.81
C VAL A 55 7.80 -13.10 7.57
N ALA A 56 6.54 -12.99 7.19
CA ALA A 56 5.69 -14.12 6.83
C ALA A 56 5.82 -14.48 5.34
N ALA A 57 5.94 -13.47 4.48
CA ALA A 57 6.16 -13.64 3.04
C ALA A 57 6.83 -12.40 2.43
N GLU A 58 7.48 -12.59 1.28
CA GLU A 58 8.09 -11.52 0.49
C GLU A 58 7.62 -11.60 -0.96
N HIS A 59 7.37 -10.44 -1.55
CA HIS A 59 6.95 -10.32 -2.95
C HIS A 59 7.78 -9.26 -3.64
N ILE A 60 8.06 -9.47 -4.91
CA ILE A 60 8.67 -8.47 -5.78
C ILE A 60 7.62 -8.09 -6.82
N PHE A 61 7.27 -6.80 -6.86
CA PHE A 61 6.31 -6.26 -7.79
C PHE A 61 6.98 -5.37 -8.83
N THR A 62 6.54 -5.53 -10.07
CA THR A 62 6.94 -4.77 -11.26
C THR A 62 5.72 -4.05 -11.85
N PRO A 63 5.88 -3.19 -12.87
CA PRO A 63 4.74 -2.53 -13.52
C PRO A 63 3.70 -3.48 -14.11
N GLU A 64 4.09 -4.72 -14.43
CA GLU A 64 3.22 -5.76 -14.99
C GLU A 64 2.50 -6.60 -13.92
N SER A 65 2.82 -6.39 -12.65
CA SER A 65 2.25 -7.16 -11.54
C SER A 65 0.80 -6.76 -11.26
N ASP A 66 -0.11 -7.73 -11.14
CA ASP A 66 -1.45 -7.49 -10.56
C ASP A 66 -1.36 -7.54 -9.03
N ILE A 67 -1.06 -6.38 -8.44
CA ILE A 67 -0.88 -6.25 -7.00
C ILE A 67 -2.25 -6.27 -6.31
N PRO A 68 -2.51 -7.23 -5.39
CA PRO A 68 -3.76 -7.26 -4.65
C PRO A 68 -3.92 -6.03 -3.75
N PHE A 69 -5.15 -5.74 -3.34
CA PHE A 69 -5.35 -4.75 -2.29
C PHE A 69 -4.72 -5.26 -0.99
N VAL A 70 -3.99 -4.39 -0.31
CA VAL A 70 -3.57 -4.61 1.06
C VAL A 70 -4.79 -4.51 1.96
N GLU A 71 -5.08 -5.58 2.67
CA GLU A 71 -6.24 -5.67 3.55
C GLU A 71 -6.11 -4.76 4.80
N PRO A 72 -7.23 -4.27 5.36
CA PRO A 72 -7.22 -3.53 6.61
C PRO A 72 -6.52 -4.30 7.72
N GLN A 73 -5.71 -3.62 8.52
CA GLN A 73 -4.98 -4.18 9.66
C GLN A 73 -3.92 -5.24 9.32
N ALA A 74 -3.69 -5.57 8.04
CA ALA A 74 -2.59 -6.45 7.65
C ALA A 74 -1.23 -5.75 7.88
N TRP A 75 -0.36 -6.38 8.68
CA TRP A 75 0.98 -5.86 8.96
C TRP A 75 1.89 -6.07 7.76
N HIS A 76 2.56 -5.00 7.33
CA HIS A 76 3.44 -5.03 6.17
C HIS A 76 4.47 -3.89 6.21
N ARG A 77 5.42 -3.95 5.29
CA ARG A 77 6.31 -2.85 4.91
C ARG A 77 6.73 -2.99 3.45
N VAL A 78 7.23 -1.91 2.85
CA VAL A 78 7.74 -1.90 1.48
C VAL A 78 9.15 -1.35 1.38
N GLU A 79 9.85 -1.71 0.33
CA GLU A 79 11.23 -1.26 0.10
C GLU A 79 11.45 -1.09 -1.41
N ALA A 80 12.22 -0.07 -1.78
CA ALA A 80 12.66 0.08 -3.17
C ALA A 80 13.75 -0.94 -3.48
N LEU A 81 13.46 -1.89 -4.37
CA LEU A 81 14.42 -2.92 -4.77
C LEU A 81 15.33 -2.44 -5.91
N SER A 82 14.84 -1.56 -6.78
CA SER A 82 15.64 -0.91 -7.82
C SER A 82 15.77 0.60 -7.61
N ASP A 83 16.86 1.18 -8.12
CA ASP A 83 17.15 2.61 -8.02
C ASP A 83 16.18 3.48 -8.83
N ASP A 84 15.61 2.91 -9.89
CA ASP A 84 14.65 3.55 -10.78
C ASP A 84 13.19 3.30 -10.39
N LEU A 85 12.93 2.85 -9.15
CA LEU A 85 11.58 2.65 -8.66
C LEU A 85 10.75 3.93 -8.83
N GLU A 86 9.57 3.79 -9.41
CA GLU A 86 8.47 4.73 -9.29
C GLU A 86 7.21 3.96 -8.87
N CYS A 87 6.54 4.37 -7.78
CA CYS A 87 5.31 3.74 -7.33
C CYS A 87 4.31 4.75 -6.77
N THR A 88 3.06 4.34 -6.61
CA THR A 88 2.02 5.13 -5.93
C THR A 88 1.20 4.26 -4.99
N LEU A 89 0.58 4.91 -4.01
CA LEU A 89 -0.34 4.26 -3.07
C LEU A 89 -1.67 5.00 -3.04
N GLY A 90 -2.75 4.28 -3.36
CA GLY A 90 -4.12 4.75 -3.17
C GLY A 90 -4.74 4.13 -1.91
N PHE A 91 -5.45 4.93 -1.12
CA PHE A 91 -6.24 4.45 0.01
C PHE A 91 -7.72 4.39 -0.33
N TYR A 92 -8.32 3.24 -0.10
CA TYR A 92 -9.68 2.92 -0.47
C TYR A 92 -10.52 2.57 0.74
N CYS A 93 -11.82 2.83 0.67
CA CYS A 93 -12.79 2.37 1.65
C CYS A 93 -14.14 2.08 1.00
N LYS A 94 -15.03 1.39 1.72
CA LYS A 94 -16.39 1.13 1.23
C LYS A 94 -17.18 2.43 1.17
N LYS A 95 -18.00 2.62 0.13
CA LYS A 95 -18.84 3.83 -0.10
C LYS A 95 -19.62 4.30 1.15
N LYS A 96 -20.17 3.38 1.94
CA LYS A 96 -20.92 3.68 3.18
C LYS A 96 -20.09 4.42 4.25
N ILE A 97 -18.75 4.26 4.23
CA ILE A 97 -17.84 4.82 5.24
C ILE A 97 -17.40 6.25 4.87
N ILE A 98 -17.45 6.64 3.58
CA ILE A 98 -16.97 7.96 3.12
C ILE A 98 -17.71 9.13 3.79
N SER A 99 -19.02 8.99 4.05
CA SER A 99 -19.82 10.04 4.71
C SER A 99 -19.30 10.42 6.10
N VAL A 100 -18.53 9.54 6.76
CA VAL A 100 -17.94 9.77 8.09
C VAL A 100 -16.51 10.31 8.01
N LYS A 101 -15.78 10.07 6.90
CA LYS A 101 -14.37 10.50 6.76
C LYS A 101 -14.20 11.95 6.30
N ASN A 102 -15.23 12.55 5.69
CA ASN A 102 -15.21 13.93 5.18
C ASN A 102 -15.77 14.97 6.19
N THR A 103 -16.02 14.57 7.44
CA THR A 103 -16.70 15.38 8.47
C THR A 103 -15.78 15.79 9.64
N THR A 104 -14.46 15.84 9.43
CA THR A 104 -13.50 16.38 10.42
C THR A 104 -12.56 17.39 9.78
#